data_AF-A0A3L7C266-F1
#
_entry.id   AF-A0A3L7C266-F1
#
_cell.length_a   1.000
_cell.length_b   1.000
_cell.length_c   1.000
_cell.angle_alpha   90.00
_cell.angle_beta   90.00
_cell.angle_gamma   90.00
#
_symmetry.space_group_name_H-M   'P 1'
#
loop_
_entity.id
_entity.type
_entity.pdbx_description
1 polymer ?
#
loop_
_entity_poly.entity_id
_entity_poly.type
_entity_poly.pdbx_seq_one_letter_code
_entity_poly.pdbx_strand_id
1 'polypeptide(L)'
;MTTIVTQRTSTPHWPVPQERRTVTVLFADIVGSSALVERLDPEDVRALQQAYFDTVAGVLHRWHGVVEKYVGDAVMALFGARHSDGFDAYRAVRAGLEIQAALDRRPMVGDITLRVRVGVATGEVVVDLGSAVDGGHGVASGAVITAAARLQEYAPPGAVALCAATARATAGLIAQRQLAPVTGRVPPAPVWHAVGPVRPSADPHDGPLIGRRRELATVRDQLSRAVREHSPRWVSLVGPTGSGRSRLLHELTTSLTTVDGVAVRWCVAACQPYPDQVLAPVADLLREFAGIRHGAGPAVVRDRLTATLTPLLPPARVAAAVPALERLLATPDGSAVSLAGAAACRDALLRLAAQRPLIVAVDDLDRAAPAVSRFLHALFTAASARGLPLAVVTLHQPHWADTRPGTARRVAVRPLATVQSGRLLRLLLTRAGQPVALVDRLLPMVGGRPGHAAAYVRSIVDGADPAALPLPDDVHRAVGAELDRLDGERRAVLMAAATLGGVAAGAMLDRALGWTPGRSGPVLRGLVAAGLLVPRRA
;
A
#
# COMPACT_ATOMS: atom_id res chain seq x y z
N MET A 1 -50.26 -7.92 0.14
CA MET A 1 -48.96 -7.71 0.82
C MET A 1 -47.88 -7.72 -0.24
N THR A 2 -47.47 -6.54 -0.70
CA THR A 2 -46.46 -6.38 -1.76
C THR A 2 -45.10 -6.29 -1.09
N THR A 3 -44.33 -7.37 -1.14
CA THR A 3 -42.96 -7.41 -0.64
C THR A 3 -42.08 -6.58 -1.55
N ILE A 4 -41.75 -5.36 -1.13
CA ILE A 4 -40.68 -4.57 -1.76
C ILE A 4 -39.36 -5.23 -1.38
N VAL A 5 -38.82 -6.04 -2.29
CA VAL A 5 -37.43 -6.49 -2.20
C VAL A 5 -36.58 -5.29 -2.60
N THR A 6 -36.02 -4.60 -1.60
CA THR A 6 -34.97 -3.59 -1.81
C THR A 6 -33.69 -4.29 -2.26
N GLN A 7 -33.64 -4.70 -3.52
CA GLN A 7 -32.37 -4.99 -4.19
C GLN A 7 -31.67 -3.65 -4.42
N ARG A 8 -30.78 -3.26 -3.51
CA ARG A 8 -29.70 -2.32 -3.84
C ARG A 8 -28.72 -3.07 -4.75
N THR A 9 -29.05 -3.19 -6.04
CA THR A 9 -28.10 -3.54 -7.09
C THR A 9 -27.24 -2.31 -7.38
N SER A 10 -26.27 -2.01 -6.50
CA SER A 10 -25.14 -1.17 -6.91
C SER A 10 -24.10 -2.07 -7.58
N THR A 11 -24.42 -2.56 -8.78
CA THR A 11 -23.34 -3.00 -9.68
C THR A 11 -22.51 -1.76 -10.00
N PRO A 12 -21.17 -1.77 -9.85
CA PRO A 12 -20.35 -0.69 -10.35
C PRO A 12 -20.44 -0.74 -11.88
N HIS A 13 -21.43 -0.06 -12.45
CA HIS A 13 -21.53 0.07 -13.89
C HIS A 13 -20.42 1.01 -14.30
N TRP A 14 -19.39 0.48 -14.95
CA TRP A 14 -18.44 1.33 -15.60
C TRP A 14 -19.13 2.11 -16.69
N PRO A 15 -18.86 3.41 -16.87
CA PRO A 15 -19.53 4.20 -17.89
C PRO A 15 -19.14 3.80 -19.33
N VAL A 16 -18.12 2.95 -19.49
CA VAL A 16 -17.65 2.44 -20.80
C VAL A 16 -17.43 0.91 -20.75
N PRO A 17 -17.60 0.20 -21.88
CA PRO A 17 -17.38 -1.25 -21.91
C PRO A 17 -15.91 -1.64 -21.85
N GLN A 18 -15.03 -0.78 -22.40
CA GLN A 18 -13.59 -1.02 -22.47
C GLN A 18 -12.82 0.21 -22.00
N GLU A 19 -11.66 -0.01 -21.39
CA GLU A 19 -10.77 1.05 -20.97
C GLU A 19 -9.31 0.67 -21.16
N ARG A 20 -8.48 1.64 -21.52
CA ARG A 20 -7.02 1.50 -21.48
C ARG A 20 -6.53 1.66 -20.03
N ARG A 21 -5.81 0.67 -19.51
CA ARG A 21 -5.39 0.61 -18.11
C ARG A 21 -3.98 0.06 -17.99
N THR A 22 -3.24 0.51 -16.98
CA THR A 22 -2.07 -0.23 -16.49
C THR A 22 -2.56 -1.41 -15.66
N VAL A 23 -2.16 -2.61 -16.02
CA VAL A 23 -2.39 -3.84 -15.24
C VAL A 23 -1.07 -4.51 -14.91
N THR A 24 -1.08 -5.45 -13.97
CA THR A 24 0.03 -6.39 -13.79
C THR A 24 -0.41 -7.78 -14.20
N VAL A 25 0.36 -8.39 -15.12
CA VAL A 25 0.13 -9.73 -15.63
C VAL A 25 1.11 -10.68 -14.95
N LEU A 26 0.61 -11.81 -14.46
CA LEU A 26 1.41 -12.90 -13.92
C LEU A 26 1.23 -14.14 -14.80
N PHE A 27 2.34 -14.76 -15.18
CA PHE A 27 2.39 -16.11 -15.76
C PHE A 27 3.11 -17.04 -14.81
N ALA A 28 2.55 -18.24 -14.58
CA ALA A 28 3.17 -19.30 -13.80
C ALA A 28 3.07 -20.63 -14.56
N ASP A 29 4.18 -21.35 -14.69
CA ASP A 29 4.28 -22.51 -15.59
C ASP A 29 5.23 -23.57 -15.02
N ILE A 30 4.93 -24.85 -15.28
CA ILE A 30 5.63 -25.98 -14.66
C ILE A 30 6.97 -26.23 -15.36
N VAL A 31 8.02 -26.39 -14.57
CA VAL A 31 9.34 -26.73 -15.10
C VAL A 31 9.34 -28.18 -15.57
N GLY A 32 9.55 -28.37 -16.87
CA GLY A 32 9.71 -29.70 -17.46
C GLY A 32 8.41 -30.50 -17.57
N SER A 33 7.27 -29.82 -17.74
CA SER A 33 5.97 -30.46 -17.86
C SER A 33 5.88 -31.51 -18.96
N SER A 34 6.48 -31.29 -20.13
CA SER A 34 6.50 -32.28 -21.22
C SER A 34 7.12 -33.62 -20.77
N ALA A 35 8.23 -33.58 -20.03
CA ALA A 35 8.89 -34.78 -19.52
C ALA A 35 8.07 -35.46 -18.39
N LEU A 36 7.24 -34.71 -17.67
CA LEU A 36 6.30 -35.28 -16.70
C LEU A 36 5.15 -36.01 -17.41
N VAL A 37 4.60 -35.41 -18.47
CA VAL A 37 3.52 -36.00 -19.28
C VAL A 37 3.97 -37.28 -19.99
N GLU A 38 5.22 -37.36 -20.44
CA GLU A 38 5.76 -38.56 -21.09
C GLU A 38 5.99 -39.73 -20.10
N ARG A 39 6.13 -39.46 -18.80
CA ARG A 39 6.51 -40.46 -17.79
C ARG A 39 5.35 -40.98 -16.95
N LEU A 40 4.24 -40.25 -16.90
CA LEU A 40 3.10 -40.54 -16.04
C LEU A 40 1.92 -41.04 -16.88
N ASP A 41 1.08 -41.88 -16.27
CA ASP A 41 -0.19 -42.27 -16.88
C ASP A 41 -1.10 -41.04 -17.03
N PRO A 42 -1.95 -40.97 -18.07
CA PRO A 42 -2.83 -39.81 -18.33
C PRO A 42 -3.70 -39.40 -17.13
N GLU A 43 -4.18 -40.37 -16.35
CA GLU A 43 -4.96 -40.15 -15.13
C GLU A 43 -4.14 -39.43 -14.05
N ASP A 44 -2.88 -39.82 -13.87
CA ASP A 44 -1.96 -39.20 -12.91
C ASP A 44 -1.55 -37.80 -13.36
N VAL A 45 -1.31 -37.60 -14.66
CA VAL A 45 -1.09 -36.26 -15.26
C VAL A 45 -2.26 -35.34 -14.96
N ARG A 46 -3.50 -35.82 -15.20
CA ARG A 46 -4.72 -35.05 -14.98
C ARG A 46 -4.89 -34.68 -13.50
N ALA A 47 -4.66 -35.63 -12.59
CA ALA A 47 -4.75 -35.41 -11.15
C ALA A 47 -3.69 -34.41 -10.65
N LEU A 48 -2.45 -34.53 -11.14
CA LEU A 48 -1.35 -33.63 -10.83
C LEU A 48 -1.63 -32.20 -11.31
N GLN A 49 -2.09 -32.05 -12.56
CA GLN A 49 -2.46 -30.76 -13.12
C GLN A 49 -3.60 -30.11 -12.34
N GLN A 50 -4.63 -30.88 -11.96
CA GLN A 50 -5.75 -30.35 -11.17
C GLN A 50 -5.26 -29.84 -9.81
N ALA A 51 -4.46 -30.64 -9.08
CA ALA A 51 -3.91 -30.24 -7.79
C ALA A 51 -3.00 -28.99 -7.89
N TYR A 52 -2.23 -28.89 -8.97
CA TYR A 52 -1.44 -27.71 -9.29
C TYR A 52 -2.33 -26.48 -9.54
N PHE A 53 -3.31 -26.57 -10.44
CA PHE A 53 -4.19 -25.46 -10.76
C PHE A 53 -5.00 -24.99 -9.55
N ASP A 54 -5.52 -25.91 -8.73
CA ASP A 54 -6.26 -25.56 -7.51
C ASP A 54 -5.36 -24.81 -6.52
N THR A 55 -4.10 -25.23 -6.39
CA THR A 55 -3.11 -24.55 -5.52
C THR A 55 -2.80 -23.15 -6.04
N VAL A 56 -2.51 -23.01 -7.34
CA VAL A 56 -2.15 -21.72 -7.95
C VAL A 56 -3.34 -20.77 -7.96
N ALA A 57 -4.52 -21.22 -8.39
CA ALA A 57 -5.75 -20.42 -8.38
C ALA A 57 -6.09 -19.94 -6.96
N GLY A 58 -6.00 -20.84 -5.97
CA GLY A 58 -6.22 -20.47 -4.57
C GLY A 58 -5.27 -19.37 -4.07
N VAL A 59 -3.99 -19.38 -4.48
CA VAL A 59 -3.04 -18.30 -4.16
C VAL A 59 -3.42 -17.00 -4.88
N LEU A 60 -3.71 -17.07 -6.17
CA LEU A 60 -4.07 -15.91 -6.98
C LEU A 60 -5.31 -15.21 -6.45
N HIS A 61 -6.36 -15.97 -6.09
CA HIS A 61 -7.58 -15.45 -5.48
C HIS A 61 -7.34 -14.78 -4.14
N ARG A 62 -6.50 -15.35 -3.26
CA ARG A 62 -6.12 -14.72 -1.98
C ARG A 62 -5.47 -13.34 -2.18
N TRP A 63 -4.69 -13.18 -3.24
CA TRP A 63 -4.05 -11.92 -3.62
C TRP A 63 -4.89 -11.08 -4.57
N HIS A 64 -6.18 -11.37 -4.73
CA HIS A 64 -7.11 -10.63 -5.59
C HIS A 64 -6.64 -10.53 -7.05
N GLY A 65 -5.96 -11.56 -7.54
CA GLY A 65 -5.72 -11.78 -8.97
C GLY A 65 -6.93 -12.44 -9.61
N VAL A 66 -7.23 -12.04 -10.84
CA VAL A 66 -8.26 -12.68 -11.67
C VAL A 66 -7.57 -13.69 -12.57
N VAL A 67 -7.95 -14.97 -12.49
CA VAL A 67 -7.41 -16.01 -13.37
C VAL A 67 -8.11 -15.88 -14.72
N GLU A 68 -7.38 -15.45 -15.75
CA GLU A 68 -7.98 -15.26 -17.07
C GLU A 68 -8.08 -16.62 -17.79
N LYS A 69 -6.97 -17.34 -17.94
CA LYS A 69 -6.95 -18.63 -18.65
C LYS A 69 -5.81 -19.54 -18.22
N TYR A 70 -6.02 -20.82 -18.52
CA TYR A 70 -5.02 -21.88 -18.51
C TYR A 70 -4.53 -22.12 -19.94
N VAL A 71 -3.21 -22.14 -20.16
CA VAL A 71 -2.59 -22.38 -21.47
C VAL A 71 -1.66 -23.57 -21.34
N GLY A 72 -2.16 -24.77 -21.63
CA GLY A 72 -1.45 -26.00 -21.27
C GLY A 72 -1.34 -26.10 -19.75
N ASP A 73 -0.12 -26.17 -19.22
CA ASP A 73 0.23 -26.14 -17.80
C ASP A 73 0.52 -24.73 -17.26
N ALA A 74 0.52 -23.71 -18.12
CA ALA A 74 0.69 -22.32 -17.70
C ALA A 74 -0.63 -21.71 -17.20
N VAL A 75 -0.54 -20.91 -16.14
CA VAL A 75 -1.64 -20.11 -15.60
C VAL A 75 -1.35 -18.63 -15.85
N MET A 76 -2.32 -17.92 -16.42
CA MET A 76 -2.24 -16.47 -16.60
C MET A 76 -3.26 -15.75 -15.71
N ALA A 77 -2.78 -14.74 -14.97
CA ALA A 77 -3.62 -13.94 -14.10
C ALA A 77 -3.38 -12.44 -14.27
N LEU A 78 -4.45 -11.66 -14.07
CA LEU A 78 -4.45 -10.20 -14.15
C LEU A 78 -4.71 -9.57 -12.77
N PHE A 79 -3.94 -8.55 -12.46
CA PHE A 79 -4.11 -7.70 -11.29
C PHE A 79 -4.37 -6.26 -11.74
N GLY A 80 -5.38 -5.61 -11.15
CA GLY A 80 -5.77 -4.24 -11.50
C GLY A 80 -6.68 -4.10 -12.72
N ALA A 81 -7.18 -5.21 -13.29
CA ALA A 81 -8.03 -5.20 -14.49
C ALA A 81 -9.46 -4.66 -14.23
N ARG A 82 -10.10 -5.05 -13.11
CA ARG A 82 -11.40 -4.49 -12.68
C ARG A 82 -11.24 -3.29 -11.76
N HIS A 83 -10.51 -3.51 -10.67
CA HIS A 83 -10.25 -2.50 -9.64
C HIS A 83 -8.77 -2.53 -9.29
N SER A 84 -8.17 -1.36 -9.25
CA SER A 84 -6.83 -1.09 -8.73
C SER A 84 -6.96 -0.30 -7.44
N ASP A 85 -6.23 -0.72 -6.42
CA ASP A 85 -6.01 0.03 -5.19
C ASP A 85 -4.61 0.69 -5.18
N GLY A 86 -3.87 0.54 -6.28
CA GLY A 86 -2.51 1.00 -6.42
C GLY A 86 -1.46 0.07 -5.81
N PHE A 87 -1.74 -1.21 -5.58
CA PHE A 87 -0.74 -2.20 -5.16
C PHE A 87 -0.80 -3.48 -6.00
N ASP A 88 -1.34 -3.40 -7.22
CA ASP A 88 -1.52 -4.56 -8.11
C ASP A 88 -0.21 -5.29 -8.41
N ALA A 89 0.86 -4.54 -8.69
CA ALA A 89 2.19 -5.11 -8.91
C ALA A 89 2.72 -5.83 -7.67
N TYR A 90 2.53 -5.24 -6.48
CA TYR A 90 2.93 -5.85 -5.22
C TYR A 90 2.16 -7.16 -4.98
N ARG A 91 0.84 -7.17 -5.17
CA ARG A 91 0.03 -8.39 -5.03
C ARG A 91 0.43 -9.49 -6.00
N ALA A 92 0.68 -9.14 -7.27
CA ALA A 92 1.14 -10.10 -8.27
C ALA A 92 2.48 -10.75 -7.86
N VAL A 93 3.45 -9.96 -7.43
CA VAL A 93 4.75 -10.48 -6.98
C VAL A 93 4.62 -11.31 -5.71
N ARG A 94 3.81 -10.88 -4.74
CA ARG A 94 3.52 -11.66 -3.52
C ARG A 94 2.85 -12.99 -3.85
N ALA A 95 1.89 -13.00 -4.78
CA ALA A 95 1.26 -14.23 -5.26
C ALA A 95 2.28 -15.17 -5.91
N GLY A 96 3.15 -14.64 -6.78
CA GLY A 96 4.23 -15.43 -7.38
C GLY A 96 5.16 -16.08 -6.36
N LEU A 97 5.60 -15.32 -5.35
CA LEU A 97 6.45 -15.83 -4.27
C LEU A 97 5.73 -16.89 -3.41
N GLU A 98 4.44 -16.70 -3.15
CA GLU A 98 3.64 -17.64 -2.38
C GLU A 98 3.31 -18.92 -3.17
N ILE A 99 3.12 -18.84 -4.49
CA ILE A 99 2.99 -20.00 -5.37
C ILE A 99 4.25 -20.86 -5.26
N GLN A 100 5.44 -20.27 -5.39
CA GLN A 100 6.71 -20.99 -5.24
C GLN A 100 6.78 -21.70 -3.86
N ALA A 101 6.51 -20.94 -2.79
CA ALA A 101 6.56 -21.49 -1.44
C ALA A 101 5.50 -22.57 -1.16
N ALA A 102 4.33 -22.50 -1.78
CA ALA A 102 3.27 -23.50 -1.61
C ALA A 102 3.61 -24.83 -2.29
N LEU A 103 4.20 -24.76 -3.50
CA LEU A 103 4.58 -25.95 -4.28
C LEU A 103 5.86 -26.60 -3.73
N ASP A 104 6.81 -25.82 -3.22
CA ASP A 104 8.03 -26.36 -2.60
C ASP A 104 7.78 -27.14 -1.29
N ARG A 105 6.72 -26.79 -0.54
CA ARG A 105 6.42 -27.38 0.79
C ARG A 105 5.57 -28.64 0.73
N ARG A 106 4.95 -28.93 -0.40
CA ARG A 106 3.97 -30.01 -0.53
C ARG A 106 4.31 -30.87 -1.74
N PRO A 107 4.84 -32.09 -1.55
CA PRO A 107 4.83 -33.06 -2.62
C PRO A 107 3.39 -33.24 -3.13
N MET A 108 3.23 -33.27 -4.44
CA MET A 108 1.95 -33.46 -5.09
C MET A 108 1.66 -34.97 -5.18
N VAL A 109 0.81 -35.36 -6.14
CA VAL A 109 0.50 -36.77 -6.41
C VAL A 109 1.80 -37.57 -6.61
N GLY A 110 1.92 -38.71 -5.92
CA GLY A 110 3.06 -39.62 -6.06
C GLY A 110 4.41 -39.10 -5.56
N ASP A 111 4.42 -38.25 -4.53
CA ASP A 111 5.63 -37.62 -3.96
C ASP A 111 6.41 -36.69 -4.91
N ILE A 112 5.79 -36.30 -6.04
CA ILE A 112 6.42 -35.42 -7.03
C ILE A 112 6.45 -33.99 -6.50
N THR A 113 7.66 -33.44 -6.38
CA THR A 113 7.85 -32.01 -6.08
C THR A 113 7.87 -31.21 -7.37
N LEU A 114 6.85 -30.37 -7.57
CA LEU A 114 6.78 -29.46 -8.71
C LEU A 114 7.59 -28.20 -8.44
N ARG A 115 8.30 -27.73 -9.46
CA ARG A 115 8.85 -26.37 -9.50
C ARG A 115 8.21 -25.60 -10.63
N VAL A 116 7.99 -24.31 -10.42
CA VAL A 116 7.46 -23.43 -11.45
C VAL A 116 8.40 -22.29 -11.77
N ARG A 117 8.21 -21.70 -12.94
CA ARG A 117 8.76 -20.40 -13.30
C ARG A 117 7.63 -19.37 -13.26
N VAL A 118 7.90 -18.21 -12.69
CA VAL A 118 6.93 -17.11 -12.64
C VAL A 118 7.49 -15.88 -13.33
N GLY A 119 6.71 -15.28 -14.22
CA GLY A 119 7.01 -14.02 -14.88
C GLY A 119 5.93 -12.99 -14.55
N VAL A 120 6.34 -11.80 -14.13
CA VAL A 120 5.43 -10.71 -13.76
C VAL A 120 5.80 -9.44 -14.52
N ALA A 121 4.83 -8.88 -15.24
CA ALA A 121 5.01 -7.64 -15.98
C ALA A 121 3.86 -6.66 -15.75
N THR A 122 4.22 -5.40 -15.51
CA THR A 122 3.28 -4.28 -15.38
C THR A 122 3.33 -3.43 -16.65
N GLY A 123 2.17 -3.06 -17.19
CA GLY A 123 2.08 -2.29 -18.42
C GLY A 123 0.65 -2.06 -18.91
N GLU A 124 0.53 -1.28 -19.99
CA GLU A 124 -0.74 -0.87 -20.57
C GLU A 124 -1.43 -1.99 -21.36
N VAL A 125 -2.73 -2.14 -21.14
CA VAL A 125 -3.64 -3.00 -21.90
C VAL A 125 -4.94 -2.27 -22.18
N VAL A 126 -5.69 -2.72 -23.18
CA VAL A 126 -7.13 -2.46 -23.26
C VAL A 126 -7.84 -3.60 -22.54
N VAL A 127 -8.69 -3.28 -21.56
CA VAL A 127 -9.48 -4.25 -20.79
C VAL A 127 -10.94 -4.17 -21.19
N ASP A 128 -11.57 -5.31 -21.42
CA ASP A 128 -13.03 -5.45 -21.38
C ASP A 128 -13.49 -5.63 -19.93
N LEU A 129 -14.14 -4.59 -19.40
CA LEU A 129 -14.52 -4.50 -18.00
C LEU A 129 -15.74 -5.36 -17.68
N GLY A 130 -16.56 -5.68 -18.67
CA GLY A 130 -17.65 -6.64 -18.53
C GLY A 130 -17.10 -8.05 -18.32
N SER A 131 -16.07 -8.40 -19.09
CA SER A 131 -15.52 -9.76 -19.18
C SER A 131 -14.40 -10.08 -18.18
N ALA A 132 -13.91 -9.11 -17.41
CA ALA A 132 -12.79 -9.27 -16.46
C ALA A 132 -13.07 -10.12 -15.19
N VAL A 133 -13.82 -11.21 -15.30
CA VAL A 133 -14.07 -12.20 -14.23
C VAL A 133 -13.14 -13.41 -14.38
N ASP A 134 -13.09 -14.26 -13.34
CA ASP A 134 -12.40 -15.55 -13.42
C ASP A 134 -12.93 -16.39 -14.58
N GLY A 135 -12.02 -16.94 -15.39
CA GLY A 135 -12.36 -17.69 -16.61
C GLY A 135 -12.86 -16.81 -17.77
N GLY A 136 -12.75 -15.49 -17.66
CA GLY A 136 -13.00 -14.57 -18.78
C GLY A 136 -12.01 -14.83 -19.92
N HIS A 137 -12.49 -14.81 -21.16
CA HIS A 137 -11.65 -15.00 -22.34
C HIS A 137 -11.47 -13.68 -23.08
N GLY A 138 -10.22 -13.30 -23.40
CA GLY A 138 -9.94 -12.06 -24.15
C GLY A 138 -10.14 -10.81 -23.32
N VAL A 139 -9.93 -10.90 -22.01
CA VAL A 139 -10.20 -9.82 -21.05
C VAL A 139 -9.27 -8.64 -21.29
N ALA A 140 -8.02 -8.90 -21.66
CA ALA A 140 -7.03 -7.88 -21.88
C ALA A 140 -6.26 -8.10 -23.20
N SER A 141 -5.90 -7.00 -23.86
CA SER A 141 -5.03 -7.01 -25.04
C SER A 141 -3.91 -5.97 -24.88
N GLY A 142 -2.67 -6.40 -24.99
CA GLY A 142 -1.49 -5.52 -24.94
C GLY A 142 -0.16 -6.26 -24.89
N ALA A 143 0.92 -5.58 -25.29
CA ALA A 143 2.27 -6.16 -25.37
C ALA A 143 2.80 -6.68 -24.02
N VAL A 144 2.29 -6.16 -22.91
CA VAL A 144 2.67 -6.61 -21.55
C VAL A 144 2.34 -8.08 -21.31
N ILE A 145 1.30 -8.62 -21.95
CA ILE A 145 0.92 -10.04 -21.83
C ILE A 145 2.04 -10.92 -22.38
N THR A 146 2.51 -10.62 -23.59
CA THR A 146 3.65 -11.32 -24.21
C THR A 146 4.94 -11.08 -23.44
N ALA A 147 5.14 -9.89 -22.86
CA ALA A 147 6.30 -9.62 -22.02
C ALA A 147 6.32 -10.49 -20.74
N ALA A 148 5.18 -10.67 -20.08
CA ALA A 148 5.07 -11.53 -18.90
C ALA A 148 5.35 -13.00 -19.21
N ALA A 149 4.84 -13.52 -20.33
CA ALA A 149 5.14 -14.87 -20.80
C ALA A 149 6.65 -15.05 -21.07
N ARG A 150 7.28 -14.13 -21.81
CA ARG A 150 8.73 -14.19 -22.06
C ARG A 150 9.57 -14.10 -20.79
N LEU A 151 9.12 -13.33 -19.80
CA LEU A 151 9.77 -13.26 -18.49
C LEU A 151 9.68 -14.57 -17.73
N GLN A 152 8.53 -15.25 -17.78
CA GLN A 152 8.36 -16.58 -17.18
C GLN A 152 9.29 -17.60 -17.85
N GLU A 153 9.35 -17.64 -19.17
CA GLU A 153 10.25 -18.56 -19.90
C GLU A 153 11.73 -18.35 -19.51
N TYR A 154 12.11 -17.08 -19.34
CA TYR A 154 13.46 -16.66 -18.96
C TYR A 154 13.78 -16.92 -17.46
N ALA A 155 12.78 -16.97 -16.58
CA ALA A 155 12.99 -17.12 -15.16
C ALA A 155 13.71 -18.44 -14.82
N PRO A 156 14.67 -18.44 -13.87
CA PRO A 156 15.19 -19.70 -13.33
C PRO A 156 14.09 -20.56 -12.69
N PRO A 157 14.22 -21.90 -12.64
CA PRO A 157 13.31 -22.75 -11.86
C PRO A 157 13.20 -22.27 -10.40
N GLY A 158 11.97 -22.12 -9.88
CA GLY A 158 11.72 -21.63 -8.52
C GLY A 158 11.78 -20.10 -8.37
N ALA A 159 11.96 -19.36 -9.47
CA ALA A 159 12.15 -17.91 -9.46
C ALA A 159 10.89 -17.12 -9.85
N VAL A 160 10.85 -15.86 -9.42
CA VAL A 160 9.87 -14.85 -9.87
C VAL A 160 10.62 -13.73 -10.58
N ALA A 161 10.49 -13.68 -11.91
CA ALA A 161 11.12 -12.68 -12.77
C ALA A 161 10.19 -11.48 -13.00
N LEU A 162 10.74 -10.27 -12.93
CA LEU A 162 10.01 -9.01 -13.01
C LEU A 162 10.51 -8.15 -14.18
N CYS A 163 9.60 -7.44 -14.85
CA CYS A 163 9.96 -6.33 -15.73
C CYS A 163 10.38 -5.08 -14.92
N ALA A 164 10.99 -4.09 -15.60
CA ALA A 164 11.42 -2.84 -14.97
C ALA A 164 10.28 -2.07 -14.27
N ALA A 165 9.10 -2.01 -14.90
CA ALA A 165 7.96 -1.30 -14.34
C ALA A 165 7.44 -1.99 -13.06
N THR A 166 7.36 -3.32 -13.05
CA THR A 166 7.01 -4.09 -11.84
C THR A 166 8.05 -3.89 -10.75
N ALA A 167 9.34 -3.98 -11.09
CA ALA A 167 10.43 -3.78 -10.13
C ALA A 167 10.41 -2.39 -9.48
N ARG A 168 10.12 -1.33 -10.25
CA ARG A 168 9.92 0.03 -9.69
C ARG A 168 8.68 0.11 -8.83
N ALA A 169 7.55 -0.44 -9.28
CA ALA A 169 6.28 -0.39 -8.54
C ALA A 169 6.31 -1.16 -7.22
N THR A 170 7.22 -2.13 -7.07
CA THR A 170 7.42 -2.91 -5.84
C THR A 170 8.68 -2.53 -5.07
N ALA A 171 9.41 -1.50 -5.51
CA ALA A 171 10.62 -1.04 -4.82
C ALA A 171 10.29 -0.63 -3.37
N GLY A 172 11.15 -1.02 -2.42
CA GLY A 172 10.92 -0.78 -0.99
C GLY A 172 9.93 -1.73 -0.31
N LEU A 173 9.08 -2.42 -1.09
CA LEU A 173 8.12 -3.43 -0.60
C LEU A 173 8.62 -4.87 -0.83
N ILE A 174 9.43 -5.07 -1.87
CA ILE A 174 10.00 -6.37 -2.25
C ILE A 174 11.51 -6.23 -2.38
N ALA A 175 12.25 -7.13 -1.73
CA ALA A 175 13.69 -7.29 -1.96
C ALA A 175 13.87 -7.87 -3.35
N GLN A 176 14.69 -7.19 -4.16
CA GLN A 176 14.89 -7.57 -5.54
C GLN A 176 16.35 -7.43 -5.93
N ARG A 177 16.80 -8.29 -6.85
CA ARG A 177 18.14 -8.21 -7.46
C ARG A 177 17.99 -8.24 -8.98
N GLN A 178 18.80 -7.47 -9.68
CA GLN A 178 18.84 -7.56 -11.14
C GLN A 178 19.45 -8.91 -11.54
N LEU A 179 18.83 -9.61 -12.49
CA LEU A 179 19.35 -10.87 -13.02
C LEU A 179 20.40 -10.59 -14.09
N ALA A 180 21.52 -11.30 -14.00
CA ALA A 180 22.48 -11.36 -15.09
C ALA A 180 21.87 -12.10 -16.29
N PRO A 181 22.32 -11.79 -17.53
CA PRO A 181 22.01 -12.59 -18.70
C PRO A 181 22.31 -14.08 -18.45
N VAL A 182 21.36 -14.96 -18.73
CA VAL A 182 21.56 -16.42 -18.65
C VAL A 182 22.31 -16.85 -19.90
N THR A 183 23.41 -17.58 -19.75
CA THR A 183 24.22 -18.06 -20.87
C THR A 183 23.36 -18.84 -21.88
N GLY A 184 23.43 -18.47 -23.16
CA GLY A 184 22.64 -19.09 -24.23
C GLY A 184 21.19 -18.61 -24.34
N ARG A 185 20.75 -17.64 -23.52
CA ARG A 185 19.42 -17.01 -23.63
C ARG A 185 19.54 -15.49 -23.65
N VAL A 186 18.92 -14.85 -24.64
CA VAL A 186 18.87 -13.39 -24.71
C VAL A 186 17.71 -12.88 -23.85
N PRO A 187 17.95 -12.05 -22.82
CA PRO A 187 16.86 -11.49 -22.03
C PRO A 187 16.02 -10.54 -22.90
N PRO A 188 14.68 -10.56 -22.79
CA PRO A 188 13.80 -9.70 -23.60
C PRO A 188 13.93 -8.20 -23.25
N ALA A 189 14.37 -7.90 -22.03
CA ALA A 189 14.64 -6.59 -21.45
C ALA A 189 15.47 -6.80 -20.16
N PRO A 190 15.96 -5.76 -19.48
CA PRO A 190 16.47 -5.92 -18.12
C PRO A 190 15.45 -6.65 -17.22
N VAL A 191 15.91 -7.66 -16.49
CA VAL A 191 15.05 -8.53 -15.66
C VAL A 191 15.48 -8.43 -14.20
N TRP A 192 14.51 -8.38 -13.29
CA TRP A 192 14.76 -8.46 -11.85
C TRP A 192 14.20 -9.76 -11.28
N HIS A 193 14.80 -10.22 -10.19
CA HIS A 193 14.35 -11.36 -9.43
C HIS A 193 13.78 -10.91 -8.09
N ALA A 194 12.52 -11.23 -7.82
CA ALA A 194 11.95 -11.03 -6.49
C ALA A 194 12.53 -12.06 -5.51
N VAL A 195 13.06 -11.60 -4.38
CA VAL A 195 13.66 -12.44 -3.34
C VAL A 195 12.67 -12.69 -2.21
N GLY A 196 11.90 -11.67 -1.83
CA GLY A 196 10.95 -11.77 -0.73
C GLY A 196 10.40 -10.40 -0.32
N PRO A 197 9.36 -10.37 0.53
CA PRO A 197 8.86 -9.11 1.06
C PRO A 197 9.89 -8.42 1.93
N VAL A 198 9.97 -7.10 1.80
CA VAL A 198 10.74 -6.22 2.68
C VAL A 198 9.75 -5.53 3.59
N ARG A 199 10.10 -5.40 4.87
CA ARG A 199 9.46 -4.39 5.72
C ARG A 199 10.12 -3.06 5.36
N PRO A 200 9.39 -2.11 4.77
CA PRO A 200 9.92 -0.79 4.46
C PRO A 200 10.59 -0.22 5.70
N SER A 201 11.86 0.11 5.60
CA SER A 201 12.38 1.18 6.44
C SER A 201 11.57 2.43 6.11
N ALA A 202 11.36 3.33 7.07
CA ALA A 202 10.83 4.65 6.76
C ALA A 202 11.64 5.20 5.57
N ASP A 203 10.97 5.45 4.44
CA ASP A 203 11.64 6.04 3.29
C ASP A 203 12.39 7.30 3.77
N PRO A 204 13.62 7.56 3.31
CA PRO A 204 14.31 8.79 3.61
C PRO A 204 13.39 9.95 3.21
N HIS A 205 12.78 10.56 4.20
CA HIS A 205 11.96 11.74 4.00
C HIS A 205 12.92 12.91 3.84
N ASP A 206 13.69 12.98 2.75
CA ASP A 206 14.80 13.95 2.62
C ASP A 206 14.36 15.28 1.96
N GLY A 207 13.12 15.34 1.47
CA GLY A 207 12.55 16.54 0.85
C GLY A 207 12.11 17.61 1.87
N PRO A 208 12.17 18.91 1.53
CA PRO A 208 11.80 19.98 2.44
C PRO A 208 10.30 19.98 2.79
N LEU A 209 9.96 20.26 4.05
CA LEU A 209 8.57 20.46 4.47
C LEU A 209 8.12 21.90 4.17
N ILE A 210 7.22 22.06 3.19
CA ILE A 210 6.70 23.37 2.76
C ILE A 210 5.25 23.55 3.19
N GLY A 211 4.91 24.74 3.70
CA GLY A 211 3.52 25.19 3.88
C GLY A 211 2.76 24.57 5.05
N ARG A 212 3.40 23.74 5.89
CA ARG A 212 2.74 22.98 6.98
C ARG A 212 2.87 23.57 8.38
N ARG A 213 3.16 24.87 8.49
CA ARG A 213 3.40 25.52 9.80
C ARG A 213 2.19 25.43 10.74
N ARG A 214 0.97 25.57 10.21
CA ARG A 214 -0.28 25.54 11.00
C ARG A 214 -0.59 24.12 11.48
N GLU A 215 -0.47 23.14 10.60
CA GLU A 215 -0.67 21.73 10.91
C GLU A 215 0.35 21.26 11.96
N LEU A 216 1.64 21.59 11.78
CA LEU A 216 2.68 21.30 12.77
C LEU A 216 2.40 21.95 14.12
N ALA A 217 2.09 23.24 14.15
CA ALA A 217 1.81 23.95 15.40
C ALA A 217 0.62 23.34 16.14
N THR A 218 -0.44 22.98 15.40
CA THR A 218 -1.63 22.33 15.98
C THR A 218 -1.28 20.98 16.58
N VAL A 219 -0.52 20.14 15.86
CA VAL A 219 -0.16 18.80 16.36
C VAL A 219 0.78 18.93 17.55
N ARG A 220 1.81 19.78 17.46
CA ARG A 220 2.76 20.03 18.56
C ARG A 220 2.04 20.51 19.82
N ASP A 221 1.11 21.45 19.70
CA ASP A 221 0.28 21.89 20.82
C ASP A 221 -0.43 20.71 21.50
N GLN A 222 -1.13 19.88 20.74
CA GLN A 222 -1.83 18.72 21.30
C GLN A 222 -0.87 17.72 21.97
N LEU A 223 0.27 17.46 21.35
CA LEU A 223 1.28 16.56 21.92
C LEU A 223 1.87 17.14 23.21
N SER A 224 2.22 18.44 23.22
CA SER A 224 2.70 19.13 24.42
C SER A 224 1.67 19.15 25.53
N ARG A 225 0.38 19.34 25.22
CA ARG A 225 -0.71 19.28 26.20
C ARG A 225 -0.90 17.88 26.77
N ALA A 226 -0.71 16.83 25.97
CA ALA A 226 -0.75 15.45 26.48
C ALA A 226 0.27 15.24 27.60
N VAL A 227 1.46 15.83 27.45
CA VAL A 227 2.53 15.78 28.42
C VAL A 227 2.26 16.68 29.63
N ARG A 228 1.97 17.96 29.41
CA ARG A 228 1.80 18.97 30.46
C ARG A 228 0.61 18.65 31.37
N GLU A 229 -0.53 18.32 30.76
CA GLU A 229 -1.80 18.15 31.46
C GLU A 229 -2.01 16.73 31.97
N HIS A 230 -1.07 15.80 31.73
CA HIS A 230 -1.23 14.37 32.06
C HIS A 230 -2.56 13.80 31.55
N SER A 231 -2.97 14.28 30.37
CA SER A 231 -4.26 14.02 29.76
C SER A 231 -4.05 13.46 28.37
N PRO A 232 -4.23 12.14 28.15
CA PRO A 232 -3.92 11.55 26.87
C PRO A 232 -4.61 12.22 25.70
N ARG A 233 -3.87 12.40 24.60
CA ARG A 233 -4.41 13.01 23.37
C ARG A 233 -4.37 12.05 22.20
N TRP A 234 -5.45 12.02 21.43
CA TRP A 234 -5.49 11.32 20.16
C TRP A 234 -5.50 12.37 19.04
N VAL A 235 -4.53 12.30 18.12
CA VAL A 235 -4.41 13.22 16.99
C VAL A 235 -4.41 12.44 15.69
N SER A 236 -5.31 12.78 14.78
CA SER A 236 -5.42 12.14 13.47
C SER A 236 -5.08 13.10 12.35
N LEU A 237 -4.00 12.78 11.64
CA LEU A 237 -3.52 13.46 10.44
C LEU A 237 -4.23 12.89 9.21
N VAL A 238 -5.12 13.68 8.61
CA VAL A 238 -6.03 13.17 7.58
C VAL A 238 -5.82 13.90 6.26
N GLY A 239 -5.54 13.17 5.20
CA GLY A 239 -5.24 13.74 3.89
C GLY A 239 -5.08 12.68 2.81
N PRO A 240 -5.20 13.05 1.53
CA PRO A 240 -5.07 12.12 0.41
C PRO A 240 -3.64 11.54 0.30
N THR A 241 -3.47 10.47 -0.47
CA THR A 241 -2.15 9.93 -0.83
C THR A 241 -1.27 11.04 -1.40
N GLY A 242 0.01 11.05 -1.01
CA GLY A 242 0.97 12.05 -1.50
C GLY A 242 0.78 13.46 -0.93
N SER A 243 -0.13 13.69 0.02
CA SER A 243 -0.31 15.01 0.68
C SER A 243 0.84 15.43 1.61
N GLY A 244 1.74 14.50 1.96
CA GLY A 244 2.89 14.74 2.84
C GLY A 244 2.65 14.39 4.31
N ARG A 245 1.66 13.54 4.64
CA ARG A 245 1.38 13.08 6.02
C ARG A 245 2.61 12.44 6.66
N SER A 246 3.24 11.47 6.01
CA SER A 246 4.43 10.76 6.51
C SER A 246 5.62 11.72 6.72
N ARG A 247 5.85 12.65 5.79
CA ARG A 247 6.87 13.70 5.96
C ARG A 247 6.54 14.66 7.12
N LEU A 248 5.27 14.98 7.37
CA LEU A 248 4.86 15.76 8.54
C LEU A 248 5.12 14.99 9.85
N LEU A 249 4.82 13.69 9.89
CA LEU A 249 5.15 12.83 11.03
C LEU A 249 6.67 12.78 11.28
N HIS A 250 7.47 12.64 10.21
CA HIS A 250 8.93 12.67 10.30
C HIS A 250 9.46 14.01 10.84
N GLU A 251 8.87 15.13 10.43
CA GLU A 251 9.22 16.43 11.01
C GLU A 251 8.87 16.49 12.50
N LEU A 252 7.74 15.92 12.92
CA LEU A 252 7.34 15.91 14.32
C LEU A 252 8.28 15.05 15.17
N THR A 253 8.65 13.86 14.70
CA THR A 253 9.56 12.96 15.44
C THR A 253 10.95 13.56 15.61
N THR A 254 11.44 14.29 14.61
CA THR A 254 12.75 14.94 14.64
C THR A 254 12.77 16.26 15.42
N SER A 255 11.67 17.02 15.39
CA SER A 255 11.61 18.37 15.98
C SER A 255 10.96 18.45 17.36
N LEU A 256 10.27 17.39 17.82
CA LEU A 256 9.65 17.30 19.15
C LEU A 256 10.28 16.17 19.96
N THR A 257 11.54 16.38 20.34
CA THR A 257 12.32 15.45 21.17
C THR A 257 12.12 15.68 22.66
N THR A 258 11.73 16.90 23.05
CA THR A 258 11.45 17.29 24.44
C THR A 258 10.20 18.17 24.54
N VAL A 259 9.49 18.09 25.66
CA VAL A 259 8.46 19.04 26.07
C VAL A 259 8.84 19.56 27.45
N ASP A 260 9.03 20.88 27.58
CA ASP A 260 9.44 21.55 28.83
C ASP A 260 10.67 20.91 29.49
N GLY A 261 11.67 20.55 28.68
CA GLY A 261 12.90 19.90 29.14
C GLY A 261 12.76 18.38 29.41
N VAL A 262 11.55 17.82 29.39
CA VAL A 262 11.32 16.39 29.56
C VAL A 262 11.45 15.69 28.22
N ALA A 263 12.34 14.70 28.14
CA ALA A 263 12.51 13.88 26.94
C ALA A 263 11.24 13.09 26.61
N VAL A 264 10.82 13.16 25.35
CA VAL A 264 9.66 12.43 24.82
C VAL A 264 10.12 11.19 24.09
N ARG A 265 9.54 10.04 24.43
CA ARG A 265 9.77 8.80 23.69
C ARG A 265 8.78 8.69 22.55
N TRP A 266 9.27 8.46 21.34
CA TRP A 266 8.47 8.09 20.18
C TRP A 266 8.54 6.58 19.93
N CYS A 267 7.40 5.97 19.64
CA CYS A 267 7.30 4.64 19.04
C CYS A 267 6.49 4.78 17.75
N VAL A 268 7.10 4.51 16.61
CA VAL A 268 6.50 4.74 15.29
C VAL A 268 6.37 3.43 14.54
N ALA A 269 5.22 3.18 13.93
CA ALA A 269 5.00 2.06 13.03
C ALA A 269 4.28 2.53 11.76
N ALA A 270 4.38 1.76 10.69
CA ALA A 270 3.65 2.00 9.46
C ALA A 270 2.88 0.74 9.05
N CYS A 271 1.68 0.91 8.52
CA CYS A 271 0.87 -0.20 8.04
C CYS A 271 1.21 -0.55 6.58
N GLN A 272 1.61 -1.80 6.38
CA GLN A 272 1.92 -2.33 5.07
C GLN A 272 0.66 -2.56 4.22
N PRO A 273 0.75 -2.45 2.88
CA PRO A 273 -0.31 -2.92 2.00
C PRO A 273 -0.44 -4.44 2.12
N TYR A 274 -1.68 -4.93 2.23
CA TYR A 274 -2.02 -6.35 2.32
C TYR A 274 -1.16 -7.14 3.34
N PRO A 275 -1.26 -6.82 4.64
CA PRO A 275 -0.46 -7.49 5.65
C PRO A 275 -0.92 -8.95 5.81
N ASP A 276 -0.01 -9.88 5.53
CA ASP A 276 -0.10 -11.29 5.93
C ASP A 276 -0.04 -11.45 7.47
N GLN A 277 0.63 -10.50 8.13
CA GLN A 277 0.80 -10.44 9.57
C GLN A 277 -0.03 -9.29 10.16
N VAL A 278 -1.26 -9.62 10.54
CA VAL A 278 -2.31 -8.72 11.07
C VAL A 278 -1.82 -7.74 12.15
N LEU A 279 -0.94 -8.17 13.06
CA LEU A 279 -0.41 -7.38 14.17
C LEU A 279 1.00 -6.81 13.89
N ALA A 280 1.49 -6.86 12.64
CA ALA A 280 2.84 -6.41 12.31
C ALA A 280 3.14 -4.98 12.79
N PRO A 281 2.23 -3.99 12.66
CA PRO A 281 2.46 -2.66 13.21
C PRO A 281 2.66 -2.65 14.73
N VAL A 282 1.96 -3.51 15.47
CA VAL A 282 2.12 -3.61 16.94
C VAL A 282 3.48 -4.22 17.29
N ALA A 283 3.92 -5.24 16.54
CA ALA A 283 5.27 -5.77 16.68
C ALA A 283 6.34 -4.72 16.35
N ASP A 284 6.08 -3.80 15.42
CA ASP A 284 7.02 -2.73 15.06
C ASP A 284 7.07 -1.65 16.13
N LEU A 285 5.94 -1.29 16.75
CA LEU A 285 5.93 -0.45 17.96
C LEU A 285 6.76 -1.08 19.08
N LEU A 286 6.67 -2.40 19.28
CA LEU A 286 7.47 -3.14 20.26
C LEU A 286 8.96 -3.13 19.91
N ARG A 287 9.31 -3.27 18.63
CA ARG A 287 10.71 -3.19 18.17
C ARG A 287 11.30 -1.81 18.40
N GLU A 288 10.58 -0.76 18.02
CA GLU A 288 10.99 0.62 18.29
C GLU A 288 11.13 0.85 19.80
N PHE A 289 10.17 0.41 20.59
CA PHE A 289 10.22 0.49 22.05
C PHE A 289 11.48 -0.18 22.65
N ALA A 290 11.81 -1.40 22.21
CA ALA A 290 12.91 -2.19 22.76
C ALA A 290 14.26 -2.02 22.03
N GLY A 291 14.32 -1.18 20.99
CA GLY A 291 15.53 -1.00 20.16
C GLY A 291 15.95 -2.27 19.41
N ILE A 292 15.00 -3.07 18.95
CA ILE A 292 15.24 -4.36 18.29
C ILE A 292 15.24 -4.17 16.78
N ARG A 293 16.38 -4.47 16.14
CA ARG A 293 16.48 -4.47 14.67
C ARG A 293 15.68 -5.62 14.05
N HIS A 294 15.16 -5.40 12.86
CA HIS A 294 14.62 -6.49 12.03
C HIS A 294 15.71 -7.53 11.73
N GLY A 295 15.33 -8.81 11.76
CA GLY A 295 16.26 -9.93 11.57
C GLY A 295 17.14 -10.27 12.78
N ALA A 296 16.96 -9.60 13.93
CA ALA A 296 17.67 -10.00 15.15
C ALA A 296 17.33 -11.44 15.56
N GLY A 297 18.35 -12.22 15.91
CA GLY A 297 18.19 -13.60 16.35
C GLY A 297 17.44 -13.72 17.68
N PRO A 298 16.82 -14.88 17.97
CA PRO A 298 15.96 -15.05 19.15
C PRO A 298 16.62 -14.71 20.50
N ALA A 299 17.89 -15.03 20.68
CA ALA A 299 18.64 -14.70 21.90
C ALA A 299 18.77 -13.18 22.09
N VAL A 300 19.16 -12.45 21.04
CA VAL A 300 19.27 -10.98 21.06
C VAL A 300 17.91 -10.33 21.33
N VAL A 301 16.84 -10.88 20.76
CA VAL A 301 15.47 -10.41 21.02
C VAL A 301 15.12 -10.59 22.50
N ARG A 302 15.39 -11.77 23.07
CA ARG A 302 15.14 -12.08 24.49
C ARG A 302 15.86 -11.12 25.42
N ASP A 303 17.15 -10.93 25.18
CA ASP A 303 18.00 -10.07 26.01
C ASP A 303 17.51 -8.62 25.98
N ARG A 304 17.17 -8.12 24.78
CA ARG A 304 16.64 -6.75 24.61
C ARG A 304 15.28 -6.56 25.26
N LEU A 305 14.36 -7.51 25.11
CA LEU A 305 13.06 -7.47 25.78
C LEU A 305 13.24 -7.50 27.30
N THR A 306 14.07 -8.40 27.81
CA THR A 306 14.34 -8.51 29.25
C THR A 306 14.92 -7.22 29.79
N ALA A 307 15.98 -6.69 29.17
CA ALA A 307 16.61 -5.43 29.58
C ALA A 307 15.63 -4.24 29.54
N THR A 308 14.74 -4.19 28.55
CA THR A 308 13.75 -3.12 28.41
C THR A 308 12.64 -3.21 29.46
N LEU A 309 12.24 -4.42 29.85
CA LEU A 309 11.12 -4.66 30.76
C LEU A 309 11.51 -4.65 32.25
N THR A 310 12.75 -5.03 32.59
CA THR A 310 13.26 -5.01 33.96
C THR A 310 13.02 -3.68 34.70
N PRO A 311 13.26 -2.49 34.12
CA PRO A 311 12.96 -1.22 34.82
C PRO A 311 11.47 -0.89 34.91
N LEU A 312 10.59 -1.65 34.25
CA LEU A 312 9.14 -1.39 34.18
C LEU A 312 8.30 -2.38 34.99
N LEU A 313 8.83 -3.59 35.23
CA LEU A 313 8.10 -4.73 35.73
C LEU A 313 8.89 -5.49 36.81
N PRO A 314 8.22 -6.02 37.85
CA PRO A 314 8.84 -6.97 38.78
C PRO A 314 9.36 -8.23 38.06
N PRO A 315 10.40 -8.91 38.57
CA PRO A 315 11.04 -10.06 37.91
C PRO A 315 10.06 -11.15 37.46
N ALA A 316 9.09 -11.53 38.32
CA ALA A 316 8.07 -12.53 37.98
C ALA A 316 7.20 -12.13 36.78
N ARG A 317 6.91 -10.83 36.63
CA ARG A 317 6.13 -10.29 35.51
C ARG A 317 6.96 -10.18 34.23
N VAL A 318 8.27 -9.90 34.35
CA VAL A 318 9.19 -9.96 33.21
C VAL A 318 9.25 -11.37 32.64
N ALA A 319 9.46 -12.37 33.51
CA ALA A 319 9.53 -13.78 33.11
C ALA A 319 8.24 -14.25 32.40
N ALA A 320 7.08 -13.75 32.82
CA ALA A 320 5.79 -14.05 32.16
C ALA A 320 5.58 -13.28 30.83
N ALA A 321 6.04 -12.04 30.73
CA ALA A 321 5.78 -11.17 29.57
C ALA A 321 6.69 -11.47 28.38
N VAL A 322 7.97 -11.79 28.62
CA VAL A 322 8.98 -11.98 27.57
C VAL A 322 8.55 -13.04 26.54
N PRO A 323 8.11 -14.26 26.91
CA PRO A 323 7.70 -15.27 25.93
C PRO A 323 6.53 -14.82 25.02
N ALA A 324 5.55 -14.10 25.58
CA ALA A 324 4.41 -13.60 24.82
C ALA A 324 4.84 -12.52 23.82
N LEU A 325 5.75 -11.63 24.22
CA LEU A 325 6.30 -10.58 23.36
C LEU A 325 7.20 -11.15 22.27
N GLU A 326 8.02 -12.16 22.57
CA GLU A 326 8.80 -12.90 21.57
C GLU A 326 7.92 -13.53 20.51
N ARG A 327 6.79 -14.13 20.92
CA ARG A 327 5.84 -14.71 19.98
C ARG A 327 5.23 -13.66 19.05
N LEU A 328 4.82 -12.52 19.60
CA LEU A 328 4.33 -11.38 18.81
C LEU A 328 5.39 -10.91 17.80
N LEU A 329 6.67 -10.83 18.19
CA LEU A 329 7.75 -10.42 17.28
C LEU A 329 8.02 -11.47 16.19
N ALA A 330 7.94 -12.76 16.53
CA ALA A 330 8.21 -13.86 15.61
C ALA A 330 7.10 -14.05 14.58
N THR A 331 5.82 -14.07 15.01
CA THR A 331 4.66 -14.15 14.11
C THR A 331 3.56 -13.21 14.58
N PRO A 332 3.54 -11.95 14.14
CA PRO A 332 2.49 -11.01 14.49
C PRO A 332 1.20 -11.27 13.69
N ASP A 333 0.61 -12.45 13.87
CA ASP A 333 -0.64 -12.87 13.25
C ASP A 333 -1.86 -12.53 14.14
N GLY A 334 -3.04 -12.96 13.72
CA GLY A 334 -4.28 -12.78 14.48
C GLY A 334 -4.55 -13.85 15.55
N SER A 335 -3.59 -14.73 15.85
CA SER A 335 -3.80 -15.85 16.79
C SER A 335 -3.98 -15.36 18.23
N ALA A 336 -4.61 -16.18 19.07
CA ALA A 336 -4.79 -15.87 20.49
C ALA A 336 -3.45 -15.60 21.21
N VAL A 337 -2.39 -16.32 20.82
CA VAL A 337 -1.05 -16.15 21.41
C VAL A 337 -0.45 -14.79 21.03
N SER A 338 -0.55 -14.39 19.76
CA SER A 338 -0.08 -13.08 19.29
C SER A 338 -0.90 -11.93 19.88
N LEU A 339 -2.20 -12.12 20.09
CA LEU A 339 -3.07 -11.16 20.79
C LEU A 339 -2.69 -11.01 22.27
N ALA A 340 -2.31 -12.10 22.94
CA ALA A 340 -1.77 -12.03 24.30
C ALA A 340 -0.44 -11.26 24.34
N GLY A 341 0.45 -11.49 23.36
CA GLY A 341 1.66 -10.69 23.17
C GLY A 341 1.37 -9.21 22.93
N ALA A 342 0.35 -8.89 22.14
CA ALA A 342 -0.10 -7.50 21.95
C ALA A 342 -0.63 -6.89 23.26
N ALA A 343 -1.38 -7.63 24.06
CA ALA A 343 -1.81 -7.15 25.38
C ALA A 343 -0.62 -6.87 26.31
N ALA A 344 0.38 -7.75 26.33
CA ALA A 344 1.63 -7.53 27.08
C ALA A 344 2.39 -6.29 26.58
N CYS A 345 2.42 -6.07 25.26
CA CYS A 345 3.05 -4.89 24.65
C CYS A 345 2.34 -3.61 25.10
N ARG A 346 1.01 -3.59 25.06
CA ARG A 346 0.20 -2.46 25.56
C ARG A 346 0.54 -2.15 27.01
N ASP A 347 0.59 -3.17 27.87
CA ASP A 347 0.86 -2.99 29.30
C ASP A 347 2.28 -2.45 29.54
N ALA A 348 3.26 -2.88 28.74
CA ALA A 348 4.62 -2.33 28.76
C ALA A 348 4.65 -0.85 28.33
N LEU A 349 3.96 -0.49 27.25
CA LEU A 349 3.86 0.91 26.79
C LEU A 349 3.18 1.81 27.83
N LEU A 350 2.11 1.34 28.49
CA LEU A 350 1.45 2.09 29.57
C LEU A 350 2.39 2.34 30.76
N ARG A 351 3.22 1.36 31.11
CA ARG A 351 4.21 1.52 32.19
C ARG A 351 5.34 2.45 31.80
N LEU A 352 5.79 2.41 30.55
CA LEU A 352 6.73 3.39 30.04
C LEU A 352 6.15 4.81 30.10
N ALA A 353 4.90 4.98 29.67
CA ALA A 353 4.20 6.26 29.71
C ALA A 353 4.05 6.81 31.14
N ALA A 354 3.98 5.94 32.15
CA ALA A 354 3.98 6.35 33.55
C ALA A 354 5.36 6.86 34.05
N GLN A 355 6.46 6.48 33.39
CA GLN A 355 7.81 6.92 33.75
C GLN A 355 8.27 8.13 32.95
N ARG A 356 7.83 8.26 31.70
CA ARG A 356 8.19 9.37 30.80
C ARG A 356 7.14 9.59 29.73
N PRO A 357 7.04 10.80 29.16
CA PRO A 357 6.12 11.07 28.06
C PRO A 357 6.31 10.13 26.87
N LEU A 358 5.20 9.56 26.36
CA LEU A 358 5.19 8.60 25.27
C LEU A 358 4.27 9.04 24.14
N ILE A 359 4.79 9.04 22.92
CA ILE A 359 4.01 9.24 21.70
C ILE A 359 4.06 7.97 20.86
N VAL A 360 2.88 7.39 20.61
CA VAL A 360 2.70 6.23 19.73
C VAL A 360 2.12 6.72 18.41
N ALA A 361 2.86 6.54 17.32
CA ALA A 361 2.42 6.96 15.99
C ALA A 361 2.26 5.76 15.05
N VAL A 362 1.15 5.71 14.32
CA VAL A 362 0.90 4.69 13.29
C VAL A 362 0.55 5.36 11.97
N ASP A 363 1.41 5.16 10.97
CA ASP A 363 1.24 5.65 9.60
C ASP A 363 0.38 4.71 8.75
N ASP A 364 -0.36 5.28 7.79
CA ASP A 364 -1.28 4.61 6.87
C ASP A 364 -2.25 3.63 7.59
N LEU A 365 -2.82 4.05 8.72
CA LEU A 365 -3.73 3.24 9.54
C LEU A 365 -4.97 2.75 8.75
N ASP A 366 -5.32 3.41 7.65
CA ASP A 366 -6.37 2.95 6.75
C ASP A 366 -6.12 1.57 6.13
N ARG A 367 -4.87 1.10 6.09
CA ARG A 367 -4.50 -0.25 5.63
C ARG A 367 -4.44 -1.29 6.75
N ALA A 368 -4.60 -0.87 8.00
CA ALA A 368 -4.42 -1.74 9.15
C ALA A 368 -5.58 -2.73 9.30
N ALA A 369 -5.26 -3.95 9.72
CA ALA A 369 -6.29 -4.88 10.15
C ALA A 369 -7.01 -4.34 11.42
N PRO A 370 -8.30 -4.68 11.64
CA PRO A 370 -9.08 -4.17 12.78
C PRO A 370 -8.45 -4.42 14.15
N ALA A 371 -7.61 -5.45 14.29
CA ALA A 371 -6.89 -5.74 15.53
C ALA A 371 -5.91 -4.62 15.94
N VAL A 372 -5.26 -3.94 14.99
CA VAL A 372 -4.35 -2.81 15.27
C VAL A 372 -5.13 -1.62 15.82
N SER A 373 -6.27 -1.28 15.18
CA SER A 373 -7.16 -0.23 15.67
C SER A 373 -7.65 -0.55 17.08
N ARG A 374 -8.11 -1.79 17.35
CA ARG A 374 -8.53 -2.22 18.70
C ARG A 374 -7.40 -2.08 19.72
N PHE A 375 -6.17 -2.43 19.37
CA PHE A 375 -5.00 -2.26 20.22
C PHE A 375 -4.78 -0.78 20.59
N LEU A 376 -4.80 0.13 19.60
CA LEU A 376 -4.60 1.57 19.85
C LEU A 376 -5.71 2.17 20.71
N HIS A 377 -6.97 1.77 20.49
CA HIS A 377 -8.10 2.19 21.32
C HIS A 377 -7.94 1.70 22.76
N ALA A 378 -7.61 0.42 22.95
CA ALA A 378 -7.38 -0.13 24.28
C ALA A 378 -6.22 0.58 25.02
N LEU A 379 -5.13 0.90 24.30
CA LEU A 379 -4.02 1.69 24.83
C LEU A 379 -4.48 3.08 25.27
N PHE A 380 -5.18 3.80 24.40
CA PHE A 380 -5.66 5.15 24.66
C PHE A 380 -6.64 5.20 25.84
N THR A 381 -7.61 4.29 25.88
CA THR A 381 -8.59 4.19 26.96
C THR A 381 -7.91 3.89 28.30
N ALA A 382 -7.00 2.93 28.35
CA ALA A 382 -6.26 2.59 29.57
C ALA A 382 -5.34 3.73 30.04
N ALA A 383 -4.71 4.45 29.12
CA ALA A 383 -3.93 5.63 29.45
C ALA A 383 -4.81 6.76 30.02
N SER A 384 -6.01 6.94 29.45
CA SER A 384 -6.95 7.99 29.87
C SER A 384 -7.47 7.74 31.28
N ALA A 385 -7.82 6.49 31.59
CA ALA A 385 -8.24 6.10 32.93
C ALA A 385 -7.16 6.32 34.00
N ARG A 386 -5.88 6.38 33.60
CA ARG A 386 -4.73 6.52 34.50
C ARG A 386 -4.10 7.93 34.47
N GLY A 387 -4.59 8.84 33.64
CA GLY A 387 -3.99 10.18 33.47
C GLY A 387 -2.52 10.13 33.05
N LEU A 388 -2.17 9.31 32.05
CA LEU A 388 -0.77 9.18 31.62
C LEU A 388 -0.38 10.27 30.59
N PRO A 389 0.89 10.72 30.56
CA PRO A 389 1.41 11.62 29.53
C PRO A 389 1.63 10.88 28.20
N LEU A 390 0.55 10.39 27.59
CA LEU A 390 0.56 9.58 26.37
C LEU A 390 -0.19 10.28 25.23
N ALA A 391 0.37 10.27 24.03
CA ALA A 391 -0.36 10.64 22.82
C ALA A 391 -0.38 9.52 21.79
N VAL A 392 -1.51 9.37 21.09
CA VAL A 392 -1.65 8.52 19.92
C VAL A 392 -1.78 9.40 18.68
N VAL A 393 -0.90 9.20 17.71
CA VAL A 393 -0.91 9.89 16.42
C VAL A 393 -1.25 8.88 15.32
N THR A 394 -2.33 9.13 14.57
CA THR A 394 -2.72 8.26 13.45
C THR A 394 -2.72 9.02 12.14
N LEU A 395 -2.21 8.41 11.08
CA LEU A 395 -2.26 8.99 9.74
C LEU A 395 -3.17 8.11 8.89
N HIS A 396 -4.20 8.70 8.28
CA HIS A 396 -5.10 7.93 7.42
C HIS A 396 -5.77 8.77 6.32
N GLN A 397 -6.34 8.10 5.32
CA GLN A 397 -7.07 8.76 4.24
C GLN A 397 -8.43 9.31 4.72
N PRO A 398 -9.01 10.32 4.04
CA PRO A 398 -10.25 10.98 4.50
C PRO A 398 -11.49 10.11 4.57
N HIS A 399 -11.56 9.03 3.79
CA HIS A 399 -12.72 8.14 3.68
C HIS A 399 -12.63 6.93 4.62
N TRP A 400 -11.55 6.79 5.40
CA TRP A 400 -11.45 5.74 6.38
C TRP A 400 -12.60 5.87 7.38
N ALA A 401 -13.32 4.77 7.62
CA ALA A 401 -14.42 4.70 8.57
C ALA A 401 -13.88 5.06 9.95
N ASP A 402 -14.20 6.28 10.35
CA ASP A 402 -13.52 6.99 11.40
C ASP A 402 -13.89 6.41 12.77
N THR A 403 -13.11 5.44 13.25
CA THR A 403 -13.34 4.80 14.56
C THR A 403 -12.75 5.58 15.73
N ARG A 404 -12.26 6.81 15.51
CA ARG A 404 -11.56 7.63 16.51
C ARG A 404 -12.34 7.74 17.84
N PRO A 405 -11.64 7.81 18.99
CA PRO A 405 -12.26 8.17 20.26
C PRO A 405 -12.90 9.57 20.21
N GLY A 406 -13.93 9.81 21.02
CA GLY A 406 -14.67 11.09 21.03
C GLY A 406 -13.81 12.34 21.33
N THR A 407 -12.69 12.19 22.02
CA THR A 407 -11.74 13.28 22.35
C THR A 407 -10.66 13.51 21.27
N ALA A 408 -10.73 12.81 20.14
CA ALA A 408 -9.71 12.87 19.09
C ALA A 408 -9.70 14.17 18.29
N ARG A 409 -8.54 14.81 18.17
CA ARG A 409 -8.32 15.97 17.31
C ARG A 409 -8.01 15.54 15.88
N ARG A 410 -8.80 16.02 14.92
CA ARG A 410 -8.50 15.86 13.48
C ARG A 410 -7.70 17.05 12.96
N VAL A 411 -6.63 16.78 12.21
CA VAL A 411 -5.83 17.78 11.50
C VAL A 411 -5.81 17.41 10.03
N ALA A 412 -6.47 18.24 9.21
CA ALA A 412 -6.57 18.00 7.78
C ALA A 412 -5.28 18.45 7.06
N VAL A 413 -4.58 17.53 6.41
CA VAL A 413 -3.40 17.78 5.56
C VAL A 413 -3.89 17.95 4.12
N ARG A 414 -4.26 19.20 3.78
CA ARG A 414 -4.81 19.55 2.46
C ARG A 414 -3.72 19.66 1.39
N PRO A 415 -4.04 19.54 0.09
CA PRO A 415 -3.10 19.90 -0.97
C PRO A 415 -2.48 21.30 -0.75
N LEU A 416 -1.20 21.45 -1.12
CA LEU A 416 -0.48 22.71 -1.07
C LEU A 416 -1.10 23.73 -2.03
N ALA A 417 -1.07 25.00 -1.63
CA ALA A 417 -1.43 26.09 -2.53
C ALA A 417 -0.40 26.23 -3.66
N THR A 418 -0.82 26.77 -4.81
CA THR A 418 0.01 26.94 -6.02
C THR A 418 1.39 27.55 -5.74
N VAL A 419 1.46 28.60 -4.93
CA VAL A 419 2.73 29.26 -4.55
C VAL A 419 3.65 28.29 -3.77
N GLN A 420 3.07 27.52 -2.85
CA GLN A 420 3.81 26.55 -2.03
C GLN A 420 4.26 25.35 -2.87
N SER A 421 3.44 24.87 -3.79
CA SER A 421 3.78 23.82 -4.75
C SER A 421 4.92 24.26 -5.67
N GLY A 422 4.86 25.49 -6.20
CA GLY A 422 5.94 26.06 -7.00
C GLY A 422 7.25 26.14 -6.21
N ARG A 423 7.20 26.59 -4.95
CA ARG A 423 8.38 26.61 -4.08
C ARG A 423 8.96 25.21 -3.84
N LEU A 424 8.12 24.21 -3.59
CA LEU A 424 8.56 22.83 -3.42
C LEU A 424 9.25 22.30 -4.68
N LEU A 425 8.64 22.50 -5.86
CA LEU A 425 9.21 22.08 -7.14
C LEU A 425 10.57 22.72 -7.40
N ARG A 426 10.70 24.04 -7.16
CA ARG A 426 11.99 24.75 -7.28
C ARG A 426 13.08 24.04 -6.45
N LEU A 427 12.80 23.75 -5.18
CA LEU A 427 13.76 23.11 -4.28
C LEU A 427 14.11 21.68 -4.71
N LEU A 428 13.12 20.89 -5.12
CA LEU A 428 13.34 19.52 -5.59
C LEU A 428 14.18 19.49 -6.88
N LEU A 429 13.87 20.36 -7.85
CA LEU A 429 14.61 20.48 -9.10
C LEU A 429 16.05 20.94 -8.85
N THR A 430 16.25 21.97 -8.02
CA THR A 430 17.59 22.44 -7.66
C THR A 430 18.42 21.34 -7.00
N ARG A 431 17.85 20.59 -6.05
CA ARG A 431 18.54 19.45 -5.40
C ARG A 431 18.88 18.34 -6.39
N ALA A 432 18.04 18.14 -7.40
CA ALA A 432 18.25 17.16 -8.46
C ALA A 432 19.17 17.65 -9.60
N GLY A 433 19.71 18.87 -9.52
CA GLY A 433 20.52 19.47 -10.60
C GLY A 433 19.73 19.76 -11.88
N GLN A 434 18.41 19.88 -11.79
CA GLN A 434 17.50 20.07 -12.93
C GLN A 434 17.11 21.54 -13.12
N PRO A 435 16.78 21.98 -14.37
CA PRO A 435 16.38 23.35 -14.64
C PRO A 435 15.12 23.77 -13.90
N VAL A 436 15.20 24.89 -13.17
CA VAL A 436 14.07 25.45 -12.41
C VAL A 436 12.94 25.96 -13.33
N ALA A 437 13.24 26.23 -14.60
CA ALA A 437 12.24 26.59 -15.61
C ALA A 437 11.15 25.50 -15.81
N LEU A 438 11.43 24.25 -15.45
CA LEU A 438 10.45 23.16 -15.53
C LEU A 438 9.28 23.32 -14.55
N VAL A 439 9.38 24.21 -13.56
CA VAL A 439 8.32 24.45 -12.57
C VAL A 439 6.99 24.81 -13.24
N ASP A 440 7.00 25.69 -14.24
CA ASP A 440 5.76 26.17 -14.86
C ASP A 440 5.01 25.06 -15.59
N ARG A 441 5.74 24.05 -16.08
CA ARG A 441 5.18 22.86 -16.72
C ARG A 441 4.71 21.82 -15.71
N LEU A 442 5.45 21.63 -14.62
CA LEU A 442 5.14 20.63 -13.58
C LEU A 442 4.00 21.08 -12.66
N LEU A 443 3.85 22.38 -12.43
CA LEU A 443 2.93 22.94 -11.45
C LEU A 443 1.46 22.55 -11.68
N PRO A 444 0.92 22.56 -12.92
CA PRO A 444 -0.44 22.09 -13.17
C PRO A 444 -0.63 20.58 -12.91
N MET A 445 0.42 19.78 -13.10
CA MET A 445 0.33 18.31 -13.03
C MET A 445 0.40 17.76 -11.59
N VAL A 446 1.02 18.49 -10.66
CA VAL A 446 1.19 18.02 -9.28
C VAL A 446 -0.06 18.16 -8.42
N GLY A 447 -1.02 18.99 -8.82
CA GLY A 447 -2.30 19.16 -8.11
C GLY A 447 -2.17 19.50 -6.63
N GLY A 448 -1.09 20.20 -6.24
CA GLY A 448 -0.81 20.51 -4.84
C GLY A 448 -0.31 19.33 -3.99
N ARG A 449 -0.06 18.14 -4.55
CA ARG A 449 0.38 16.95 -3.81
C ARG A 449 1.92 16.85 -3.82
N PRO A 450 2.62 17.02 -2.66
CA PRO A 450 4.07 16.87 -2.59
C PRO A 450 4.62 15.55 -3.15
N GLY A 451 3.90 14.44 -2.95
CA GLY A 451 4.29 13.14 -3.49
C GLY A 451 4.30 13.10 -5.02
N HIS A 452 3.37 13.81 -5.68
CA HIS A 452 3.36 13.93 -7.14
C HIS A 452 4.56 14.77 -7.60
N ALA A 453 4.86 15.88 -6.92
CA ALA A 453 6.03 16.71 -7.24
C ALA A 453 7.33 15.92 -7.15
N ALA A 454 7.50 15.12 -6.09
CA ALA A 454 8.65 14.23 -5.93
C ALA A 454 8.71 13.17 -7.04
N ALA A 455 7.58 12.54 -7.39
CA ALA A 455 7.52 11.52 -8.42
C ALA A 455 7.88 12.06 -9.81
N TYR A 456 7.38 13.24 -10.19
CA TYR A 456 7.75 13.88 -11.47
C TYR A 456 9.23 14.24 -11.53
N VAL A 457 9.78 14.84 -10.47
CA VAL A 457 11.22 15.18 -10.44
C VAL A 457 12.07 13.92 -10.49
N ARG A 458 11.71 12.87 -9.74
CA ARG A 458 12.40 11.57 -9.80
C ARG A 458 12.33 10.97 -11.20
N SER A 459 11.18 11.00 -11.86
CA SER A 459 11.03 10.50 -13.22
C SER A 459 11.98 11.19 -14.20
N ILE A 460 12.21 12.50 -14.06
CA ILE A 460 13.15 13.25 -14.90
C ILE A 460 14.60 12.83 -14.59
N VAL A 461 14.94 12.67 -13.31
CA VAL A 461 16.27 12.17 -12.88
C VAL A 461 16.53 10.77 -13.43
N ASP A 462 15.50 9.94 -13.50
CA ASP A 462 15.55 8.58 -14.06
C ASP A 462 15.57 8.56 -15.61
N GLY A 463 15.67 9.73 -16.26
CA GLY A 463 15.88 9.87 -17.70
C GLY A 463 14.63 10.17 -18.53
N ALA A 464 13.48 10.46 -17.91
CA ALA A 464 12.31 10.90 -18.66
C ALA A 464 12.55 12.26 -19.32
N ASP A 465 12.15 12.39 -20.59
CA ASP A 465 12.29 13.62 -21.35
C ASP A 465 11.49 14.77 -20.68
N PRO A 466 12.16 15.85 -20.22
CA PRO A 466 11.49 17.03 -19.67
C PRO A 466 10.59 17.76 -20.67
N ALA A 467 10.74 17.48 -21.97
CA ALA A 467 9.86 18.01 -23.01
C ALA A 467 8.55 17.24 -23.12
N ALA A 468 8.55 15.91 -22.92
CA ALA A 468 7.36 15.08 -22.96
C ALA A 468 6.61 14.99 -21.62
N LEU A 469 7.36 15.01 -20.50
CA LEU A 469 6.83 14.86 -19.13
C LEU A 469 5.80 13.71 -18.99
N PRO A 470 6.20 12.47 -19.29
CA PRO A 470 5.30 11.33 -19.14
C PRO A 470 4.81 11.20 -17.69
N LEU A 471 3.58 10.71 -17.53
CA LEU A 471 2.97 10.50 -16.21
C LEU A 471 3.78 9.44 -15.45
N PRO A 472 4.38 9.76 -14.28
CA PRO A 472 5.18 8.80 -13.53
C PRO A 472 4.33 7.64 -13.02
N ASP A 473 4.92 6.43 -12.99
CA ASP A 473 4.25 5.19 -12.55
C ASP A 473 3.57 5.35 -11.18
N ASP A 474 4.21 6.05 -10.22
CA ASP A 474 3.64 6.32 -8.90
C ASP A 474 2.39 7.19 -8.91
N VAL A 475 2.39 8.21 -9.77
CA VAL A 475 1.25 9.13 -9.91
C VAL A 475 0.12 8.41 -10.63
N HIS A 476 0.43 7.67 -11.71
CA HIS A 476 -0.56 6.89 -12.44
C HIS A 476 -1.28 5.90 -11.51
N ARG A 477 -0.50 5.18 -10.71
CA ARG A 477 -1.00 4.23 -9.71
C ARG A 477 -1.89 4.88 -8.65
N ALA A 478 -1.43 5.99 -8.07
CA ALA A 478 -2.19 6.69 -7.03
C ALA A 478 -3.50 7.29 -7.57
N VAL A 479 -3.48 7.84 -8.78
CA VAL A 479 -4.66 8.41 -9.45
C VAL A 479 -5.62 7.31 -9.91
N GLY A 480 -5.12 6.21 -10.49
CA GLY A 480 -5.93 5.06 -10.88
C GLY A 480 -6.70 4.47 -9.71
N ALA A 481 -6.04 4.29 -8.56
CA ALA A 481 -6.66 3.86 -7.32
C ALA A 481 -7.73 4.84 -6.79
N GLU A 482 -7.56 6.13 -7.06
CA GLU A 482 -8.53 7.16 -6.69
C GLU A 482 -9.76 7.13 -7.61
N LEU A 483 -9.56 6.94 -8.91
CA LEU A 483 -10.61 6.82 -9.92
C LEU A 483 -11.47 5.56 -9.73
N ASP A 484 -10.85 4.44 -9.36
CA ASP A 484 -11.56 3.16 -9.16
C ASP A 484 -12.44 3.12 -7.92
N ARG A 485 -12.29 4.09 -7.01
CA ARG A 485 -13.21 4.27 -5.87
C ARG A 485 -14.45 5.08 -6.22
N LEU A 486 -14.51 5.66 -7.42
CA LEU A 486 -15.66 6.44 -7.85
C LEU A 486 -16.80 5.53 -8.27
N ASP A 487 -18.03 5.95 -7.96
CA ASP A 487 -19.21 5.37 -8.56
C ASP A 487 -19.27 5.68 -10.08
N GLY A 488 -20.11 4.94 -10.80
CA GLY A 488 -20.23 5.07 -12.25
C GLY A 488 -20.59 6.48 -12.72
N GLU A 489 -21.40 7.21 -11.96
CA GLU A 489 -21.80 8.59 -12.28
C GLU A 489 -20.64 9.57 -12.14
N ARG A 490 -19.91 9.52 -11.03
CA ARG A 490 -18.72 10.36 -10.81
C ARG A 490 -17.64 10.08 -11.84
N ARG A 491 -17.45 8.80 -12.20
CA ARG A 491 -16.50 8.42 -13.24
C ARG A 491 -16.92 8.94 -14.62
N ALA A 492 -18.20 8.78 -14.98
CA ALA A 492 -18.76 9.34 -16.21
C ALA A 492 -18.52 10.84 -16.33
N VAL A 493 -18.80 11.60 -15.26
CA VAL A 493 -18.59 13.05 -15.24
C VAL A 493 -17.12 13.42 -15.43
N LEU A 494 -16.18 12.73 -14.78
CA LEU A 494 -14.75 12.99 -14.97
C LEU A 494 -14.29 12.69 -16.39
N MET A 495 -14.72 11.55 -16.96
CA MET A 495 -14.37 11.18 -18.32
C MET A 495 -14.93 12.19 -19.33
N ALA A 496 -16.20 12.58 -19.19
CA ALA A 496 -16.81 13.60 -20.04
C ALA A 496 -16.09 14.95 -19.89
N ALA A 497 -15.75 15.36 -18.66
CA ALA A 497 -15.00 16.60 -18.43
C ALA A 497 -13.61 16.57 -19.08
N ALA A 498 -12.90 15.43 -19.00
CA ALA A 498 -11.60 15.25 -19.64
C ALA A 498 -11.70 15.35 -21.17
N THR A 499 -12.70 14.70 -21.78
CA THR A 499 -12.96 14.76 -23.22
C THR A 499 -13.31 16.18 -23.69
N LEU A 500 -13.96 16.98 -22.85
CA LEU A 500 -14.32 18.37 -23.12
C LEU A 500 -13.17 19.38 -22.83
N GLY A 501 -11.94 18.91 -22.66
CA GLY A 501 -10.77 19.77 -22.42
C GLY A 501 -10.53 20.17 -20.97
N GLY A 502 -11.09 19.44 -20.01
CA GLY A 502 -10.83 19.58 -18.57
C GLY A 502 -11.55 20.72 -17.86
N VAL A 503 -12.19 21.63 -18.60
CA VAL A 503 -13.04 22.72 -18.06
C VAL A 503 -14.44 22.56 -18.62
N ALA A 504 -15.40 22.16 -17.79
CA ALA A 504 -16.76 21.91 -18.23
C ALA A 504 -17.80 22.48 -17.26
N ALA A 505 -18.81 23.16 -17.82
CA ALA A 505 -20.00 23.58 -17.08
C ALA A 505 -20.98 22.40 -16.94
N GLY A 506 -21.78 22.38 -15.87
CA GLY A 506 -22.75 21.30 -15.61
C GLY A 506 -23.68 21.03 -16.80
N ALA A 507 -24.22 22.07 -17.44
CA ALA A 507 -25.08 21.93 -18.61
C ALA A 507 -24.38 21.34 -19.85
N MET A 508 -23.06 21.47 -19.97
CA MET A 508 -22.30 20.79 -21.04
C MET A 508 -22.14 19.30 -20.72
N LEU A 509 -21.88 18.98 -19.46
CA LEU A 509 -21.74 17.60 -18.99
C LEU A 509 -23.07 16.84 -19.09
N ASP A 510 -24.18 17.47 -18.69
CA ASP A 510 -25.50 16.86 -18.82
C ASP A 510 -25.81 16.52 -20.28
N ARG A 511 -25.52 17.43 -21.22
CA ARG A 511 -25.68 17.18 -22.66
C ARG A 511 -24.76 16.07 -23.16
N ALA A 512 -23.48 16.09 -22.79
CA ALA A 512 -22.50 15.09 -23.23
C ALA A 512 -22.85 13.67 -22.73
N LEU A 513 -23.47 13.57 -21.54
CA LEU A 513 -23.86 12.30 -20.92
C LEU A 513 -25.30 11.89 -21.24
N GLY A 514 -26.07 12.69 -21.98
CA GLY A 514 -27.50 12.45 -22.23
C GLY A 514 -28.35 12.49 -20.96
N TRP A 515 -27.91 13.24 -19.95
CA TRP A 515 -28.61 13.37 -18.67
C TRP A 515 -29.64 14.50 -18.68
N THR A 516 -30.60 14.42 -17.76
CA THR A 516 -31.53 15.52 -17.51
C THR A 516 -30.76 16.76 -17.01
N PRO A 517 -31.13 17.98 -17.48
CA PRO A 517 -30.48 19.21 -17.04
C PRO A 517 -30.45 19.34 -15.51
N GLY A 518 -29.27 19.63 -14.95
CA GLY A 518 -29.04 19.80 -13.51
C GLY A 518 -28.57 18.53 -12.79
N ARG A 519 -28.59 17.35 -13.43
CA ARG A 519 -28.20 16.08 -12.80
C ARG A 519 -26.72 16.02 -12.44
N SER A 520 -25.83 16.61 -13.25
CA SER A 520 -24.38 16.67 -12.95
C SER A 520 -24.03 17.58 -11.77
N GLY A 521 -24.91 18.50 -11.37
CA GLY A 521 -24.65 19.49 -10.32
C GLY A 521 -24.23 18.89 -8.97
N PRO A 522 -25.02 17.97 -8.38
CA PRO A 522 -24.64 17.23 -7.17
C PRO A 522 -23.34 16.43 -7.34
N VAL A 523 -23.15 15.78 -8.49
CA VAL A 523 -21.96 14.95 -8.78
C VAL A 523 -20.69 15.82 -8.81
N LEU A 524 -20.74 16.96 -9.49
CA LEU A 524 -19.65 17.95 -9.52
C LEU A 524 -19.29 18.46 -8.13
N ARG A 525 -20.30 18.78 -7.29
CA ARG A 525 -20.04 19.18 -5.90
C ARG A 525 -19.35 18.07 -5.11
N GLY A 526 -19.75 16.81 -5.32
CA GLY A 526 -19.10 15.64 -4.72
C GLY A 526 -17.64 15.48 -5.15
N LEU A 527 -17.36 15.63 -6.45
CA LEU A 527 -16.01 15.55 -7.01
C LEU A 527 -15.10 16.72 -6.54
N VAL A 528 -15.65 17.92 -6.40
CA VAL A 528 -14.95 19.07 -5.80
C VAL A 528 -14.67 18.83 -4.32
N ALA A 529 -15.63 18.32 -3.57
CA ALA A 529 -15.45 17.98 -2.15
C ALA A 529 -14.40 16.87 -1.96
N ALA A 530 -14.30 15.93 -2.90
CA ALA A 530 -13.26 14.91 -2.95
C ALA A 530 -11.87 15.46 -3.36
N GLY A 531 -11.79 16.70 -3.85
CA GLY A 531 -10.55 17.31 -4.33
C GLY A 531 -10.07 16.78 -5.69
N LEU A 532 -10.96 16.15 -6.46
CA LEU A 532 -10.70 15.66 -7.82
C LEU A 532 -10.93 16.73 -8.88
N LEU A 533 -11.80 17.69 -8.59
CA LEU A 533 -12.04 18.87 -9.43
C LEU A 533 -11.81 20.14 -8.62
N VAL A 534 -11.37 21.19 -9.31
CA VAL A 534 -11.23 22.53 -8.73
C VAL A 534 -12.29 23.44 -9.36
N PRO A 535 -13.13 24.13 -8.55
CA PRO A 535 -14.09 25.06 -9.09
C PRO A 535 -13.32 26.25 -9.68
N ARG A 536 -13.57 26.54 -10.97
CA ARG A 536 -13.11 27.77 -11.60
C ARG A 536 -14.06 28.88 -11.17
N ARG A 537 -13.58 29.84 -10.38
CA ARG A 537 -14.33 31.08 -10.15
C ARG A 537 -14.41 31.82 -11.48
N ALA A 538 -15.63 32.21 -11.85
CA ALA A 538 -15.89 33.05 -13.02
C ALA A 538 -15.22 34.41 -12.85
#